data_AF-A0A829NMY8-F1
#
_entry.id   AF-A0A829NMY8-F1
#
_cell.length_a   1.000
_cell.length_b   1.000
_cell.length_c   1.000
_cell.angle_alpha   90.00
_cell.angle_beta   90.00
_cell.angle_gamma   90.00
#
_symmetry.space_group_name_H-M   'P 1'
#
loop_
_entity.id
_entity.type
_entity.pdbx_description
1 polymer ?
#
loop_
_entity_poly.entity_id
_entity_poly.type
_entity_poly.pdbx_seq_one_letter_code
_entity_poly.pdbx_strand_id
1 'polypeptide(L)'
;MFDMIKTRCGIAKTTKVYDDDIQMYINDCLLDMRDSGVPQKTVEKEDERVITAVTLYVKAHLGNDRSDTEKYMKLYQRKVFRLTLDEEET
;
A
#
# COMPACT_ATOMS: atom_id res chain seq x y z
N MET A 1 2.56 -5.90 8.99
CA MET A 1 2.08 -5.47 7.63
C MET A 1 2.11 -6.55 6.53
N PHE A 2 3.26 -7.13 6.15
CA PHE A 2 3.44 -8.00 4.96
C PHE A 2 2.41 -9.14 4.79
N ASP A 3 2.29 -10.01 5.80
CA ASP A 3 1.36 -11.15 5.81
C ASP A 3 -0.11 -10.75 5.58
N MET A 4 -0.50 -9.59 6.11
CA MET A 4 -1.84 -9.05 5.94
C MET A 4 -2.09 -8.65 4.49
N ILE A 5 -1.10 -8.03 3.85
CA ILE A 5 -1.17 -7.61 2.45
C ILE A 5 -1.24 -8.84 1.53
N LYS A 6 -0.39 -9.86 1.74
CA LYS A 6 -0.48 -11.13 1.00
C LYS A 6 -1.90 -11.72 1.06
N THR A 7 -2.45 -11.81 2.27
CA THR A 7 -3.80 -12.33 2.50
C THR A 7 -4.85 -11.49 1.76
N ARG A 8 -4.76 -10.15 1.81
CA ARG A 8 -5.69 -9.23 1.12
C ARG A 8 -5.55 -9.26 -0.41
N CYS A 9 -4.39 -9.68 -0.92
CA CYS A 9 -4.15 -9.96 -2.33
C CYS A 9 -4.61 -11.36 -2.76
N GLY A 10 -5.18 -12.17 -1.86
CA GLY A 10 -5.63 -13.53 -2.16
C GLY A 10 -4.49 -14.54 -2.28
N ILE A 11 -3.30 -14.21 -1.75
CA ILE A 11 -2.11 -15.05 -1.80
C ILE A 11 -1.94 -15.75 -0.46
N ALA A 12 -1.86 -17.08 -0.48
CA ALA A 12 -1.61 -17.86 0.72
C ALA A 12 -0.26 -17.49 1.35
N LYS A 13 -0.19 -17.45 2.69
CA LYS A 13 1.04 -17.10 3.41
C LYS A 13 2.22 -18.02 3.05
N THR A 14 1.93 -19.28 2.72
CA THR A 14 2.91 -20.30 2.32
C THR A 14 3.49 -20.10 0.92
N THR A 15 2.83 -19.33 0.05
CA THR A 15 3.29 -19.05 -1.31
C THR A 15 4.42 -18.03 -1.28
N LYS A 16 5.64 -18.42 -1.65
CA LYS A 16 6.84 -17.56 -1.55
C LYS A 16 7.24 -16.84 -2.84
N VAL A 17 6.72 -17.27 -3.99
CA VAL A 17 7.16 -16.80 -5.32
C VAL A 17 6.95 -15.29 -5.54
N TYR A 18 6.04 -14.66 -4.79
CA TYR A 18 5.75 -13.23 -4.88
C TYR A 18 6.35 -12.41 -3.73
N ASP A 19 7.09 -13.03 -2.82
CA ASP A 19 7.46 -12.37 -1.57
C ASP A 19 8.38 -11.17 -1.81
N ASP A 20 9.37 -11.33 -2.69
CA ASP A 20 10.32 -10.27 -3.03
C ASP A 20 9.61 -9.10 -3.72
N ASP A 21 8.75 -9.38 -4.71
CA ASP A 21 7.97 -8.36 -5.42
C ASP A 21 7.03 -7.62 -4.47
N ILE A 22 6.29 -8.34 -3.63
CA ILE A 22 5.37 -7.74 -2.66
C ILE A 22 6.15 -6.87 -1.67
N GLN A 23 7.30 -7.33 -1.18
CA GLN A 23 8.13 -6.54 -0.27
C GLN A 23 8.67 -5.28 -0.94
N MET A 24 9.11 -5.38 -2.20
CA MET A 24 9.53 -4.23 -3.00
C MET A 24 8.41 -3.21 -3.15
N TYR A 25 7.21 -3.64 -3.56
CA TYR A 25 6.06 -2.74 -3.72
C TYR A 25 5.56 -2.13 -2.41
N ILE A 26 5.67 -2.86 -1.29
CA ILE A 26 5.38 -2.30 0.04
C ILE A 26 6.34 -1.16 0.34
N ASN A 27 7.64 -1.38 0.14
CA ASN A 27 8.66 -0.38 0.44
C ASN A 27 8.48 0.87 -0.45
N ASP A 28 8.26 0.66 -1.74
CA ASP A 28 8.00 1.72 -2.72
C ASP A 28 6.76 2.54 -2.35
N CYS A 29 5.65 1.89 -2.00
CA CYS A 29 4.43 2.56 -1.56
C CYS A 29 4.62 3.39 -0.27
N LEU A 30 5.39 2.88 0.69
CA LEU A 30 5.68 3.61 1.93
C LEU A 30 6.54 4.85 1.66
N LEU A 31 7.45 4.80 0.69
CA LEU A 31 8.22 5.96 0.24
C LEU A 31 7.31 6.96 -0.48
N ASP A 32 6.51 6.52 -1.43
CA ASP A 32 5.57 7.39 -2.17
C ASP A 32 4.58 8.11 -1.24
N MET A 33 4.08 7.44 -0.19
CA MET A 33 3.24 8.08 0.82
C MET A 33 3.98 9.20 1.58
N ARG A 34 5.24 8.99 1.94
CA ARG A 34 6.06 10.02 2.62
C ARG A 34 6.34 11.19 1.69
N ASP A 35 6.72 10.91 0.44
CA ASP A 35 7.00 11.93 -0.58
C ASP A 35 5.74 12.73 -0.94
N SER A 36 4.56 12.10 -0.83
CA SER A 36 3.25 12.73 -0.99
C SER A 36 2.82 13.58 0.21
N GLY A 37 3.59 13.61 1.30
CA GLY A 37 3.31 14.40 2.50
C GLY A 37 2.42 13.71 3.54
N VAL A 38 2.32 12.37 3.55
CA VAL A 38 1.66 11.67 4.66
C VAL A 38 2.56 11.74 5.89
N PRO A 39 2.04 12.17 7.07
CA PRO A 39 2.83 12.25 8.29
C PRO A 39 3.56 10.94 8.62
N GLN A 40 4.84 11.03 8.98
CA GLN A 40 5.67 9.85 9.28
C GLN A 40 5.02 8.97 10.36
N LYS A 41 4.47 9.57 11.41
CA LYS A 41 3.76 8.87 12.48
C LYS A 41 2.59 8.04 11.96
N THR A 42 1.90 8.51 10.92
CA THR A 42 0.77 7.81 10.32
C THR A 42 1.27 6.60 9.54
N VAL A 43 2.32 6.77 8.73
CA VAL A 43 2.95 5.69 7.95
C VAL A 43 3.50 4.57 8.85
N GLU A 44 4.09 4.92 9.99
CA GLU A 44 4.75 3.97 10.89
C GLU A 44 3.81 3.17 11.79
N LYS A 45 2.57 3.64 12.01
CA LYS A 45 1.67 3.04 13.02
C LYS A 45 1.05 1.68 12.62
N GLU A 46 1.44 1.11 11.48
CA GLU A 46 0.69 0.01 10.83
C GLU A 46 -0.84 0.23 10.83
N ASP A 47 -1.27 1.49 10.71
CA ASP A 47 -2.69 1.87 10.72
C ASP A 47 -3.43 1.12 9.60
N GLU A 48 -4.64 0.61 9.87
CA GLU A 48 -5.42 -0.12 8.87
C GLU A 48 -5.65 0.68 7.58
N ARG A 49 -5.69 2.01 7.68
CA ARG A 49 -5.80 2.93 6.56
C ARG A 49 -4.54 2.90 5.69
N VAL A 50 -3.35 2.82 6.30
CA VAL A 50 -2.07 2.65 5.61
C VAL A 50 -1.98 1.26 4.99
N ILE A 51 -2.31 0.20 5.74
CA ILE A 51 -2.34 -1.18 5.19
C ILE A 51 -3.26 -1.26 3.97
N THR A 52 -4.39 -0.54 4.00
CA THR A 52 -5.31 -0.47 2.86
C THR A 52 -4.71 0.27 1.67
N ALA A 53 -4.03 1.40 1.88
CA ALA A 53 -3.32 2.11 0.80
C ALA A 53 -2.27 1.20 0.16
N VAL A 54 -1.42 0.56 0.96
CA VAL A 54 -0.39 -0.36 0.46
C VAL A 54 -1.00 -1.57 -0.25
N THR A 55 -2.12 -2.11 0.25
CA THR A 55 -2.82 -3.21 -0.44
C THR A 55 -3.26 -2.81 -1.85
N LEU A 56 -3.80 -1.59 -2.01
CA LEU A 56 -4.23 -1.09 -3.33
C LEU A 56 -3.03 -0.92 -4.27
N TYR A 57 -1.92 -0.38 -3.75
CA TYR A 57 -0.68 -0.21 -4.50
C TYR A 57 -0.12 -1.56 -4.98
N VAL A 58 -0.01 -2.54 -4.08
CA VAL A 58 0.48 -3.89 -4.42
C VAL A 58 -0.45 -4.56 -5.44
N LYS A 59 -1.78 -4.45 -5.29
CA LYS A 59 -2.72 -5.00 -6.28
C LYS A 59 -2.54 -4.38 -7.67
N ALA A 60 -2.25 -3.08 -7.73
CA ALA A 60 -2.04 -2.39 -8.99
C ALA A 60 -0.81 -2.90 -9.75
N HIS A 61 0.27 -3.21 -9.04
CA HIS A 61 1.57 -3.58 -9.62
C HIS A 61 1.78 -5.09 -9.75
N LEU A 62 1.10 -5.89 -8.94
CA LEU A 62 1.15 -7.35 -9.02
C LEU A 62 0.20 -7.92 -10.10
N GLY A 63 -0.85 -7.17 -10.46
CA GLY A 63 -1.82 -7.58 -11.48
C GLY A 63 -1.23 -7.59 -12.89
N ASN A 64 -1.53 -8.62 -13.67
CA ASN A 64 -1.16 -8.71 -15.09
C ASN A 64 -2.14 -7.96 -16.03
N ASP A 65 -3.30 -7.54 -15.51
CA ASP A 65 -4.33 -6.81 -16.27
C ASP A 65 -4.21 -5.30 -16.05
N ARG A 66 -3.92 -4.57 -17.13
CA ARG A 66 -3.73 -3.11 -17.11
C ARG A 66 -4.98 -2.33 -16.69
N SER A 67 -6.17 -2.88 -16.89
CA SER A 67 -7.43 -2.22 -16.52
C SER A 67 -7.64 -2.14 -15.01
N ASP A 68 -7.15 -3.14 -14.28
CA ASP A 68 -7.19 -3.18 -12.82
C ASP A 68 -6.12 -2.26 -12.19
N THR A 69 -4.95 -2.13 -12.84
CA THR A 69 -3.87 -1.23 -12.39
C THR A 69 -4.37 0.21 -12.22
N GLU A 70 -4.97 0.80 -13.27
CA GLU A 70 -5.45 2.19 -13.22
C GLU A 70 -6.50 2.41 -12.13
N LYS A 71 -7.43 1.45 -11.99
CA LYS A 71 -8.48 1.48 -10.98
C LYS A 71 -7.90 1.47 -9.57
N TYR A 72 -6.97 0.57 -9.28
CA TYR A 72 -6.35 0.47 -7.97
C TYR A 72 -5.49 1.69 -7.66
N MET A 73 -4.73 2.21 -8.63
CA MET A 73 -3.95 3.44 -8.45
C MET A 73 -4.83 4.66 -8.16
N LYS A 74 -5.98 4.78 -8.82
CA LYS A 74 -6.94 5.86 -8.52
C LYS A 74 -7.50 5.77 -7.10
N LEU A 75 -7.78 4.56 -6.61
CA LEU A 75 -8.24 4.34 -5.24
C LEU A 75 -7.12 4.61 -4.23
N TYR A 76 -5.89 4.20 -4.54
CA TYR A 76 -4.69 4.46 -3.77
C TYR A 76 -4.47 5.96 -3.58
N GLN A 77 -4.41 6.73 -4.67
CA GLN A 77 -4.19 8.19 -4.62
C GLN A 77 -5.25 8.90 -3.76
N ARG A 78 -6.52 8.51 -3.87
CA ARG A 78 -7.60 9.05 -3.02
C ARG A 78 -7.40 8.72 -1.55
N LYS A 79 -6.85 7.55 -1.25
CA LYS A 79 -6.56 7.12 0.12
C LYS A 79 -5.38 7.90 0.69
N VAL A 80 -4.29 8.02 -0.08
CA VAL A 80 -3.10 8.82 0.28
C VAL A 80 -3.48 10.27 0.55
N PHE A 81 -4.23 10.91 -0.36
CA PHE A 81 -4.71 12.27 -0.16
C PHE A 81 -5.50 12.47 1.14
N ARG A 82 -6.24 11.45 1.62
CA ARG A 82 -6.92 11.55 2.92
C ARG A 82 -5.96 11.39 4.09
N LEU A 83 -4.93 10.56 3.94
CA LEU A 83 -3.90 10.35 4.96
C LEU A 83 -3.00 11.57 5.13
N THR A 84 -2.78 12.38 4.08
CA THR A 84 -2.05 13.65 4.18
C THR A 84 -2.82 14.72 4.98
N LEU A 85 -4.11 14.49 5.28
CA LEU A 85 -4.92 15.38 6.11
C LEU A 85 -4.87 15.00 7.60
N ASP A 86 -4.20 13.90 7.96
CA ASP A 86 -3.96 13.58 9.37
C ASP A 86 -3.04 14.68 9.96
N GLU A 87 -3.37 15.18 11.15
CA GLU A 87 -2.55 16.20 11.81
C GLU A 87 -1.17 15.63 12.16
N GLU A 88 -0.09 16.33 11.82
CA GLU A 88 1.18 16.15 12.53
C GLU A 88 0.93 16.59 13.98
N GLU A 89 1.08 15.70 14.96
CA GLU A 89 0.91 16.13 16.35
C GLU A 89 2.13 17.00 16.66
N THR A 90 1.87 18.27 16.97
CA THR A 90 2.85 19.26 17.43
C THR A 90 3.55 18.84 18.71
#